data_AF-A0A812W5K0-F1
#
_entry.id   AF-A0A812W5K0-F1
#
_cell.length_a   1.000
_cell.length_b   1.000
_cell.length_c   1.000
_cell.angle_alpha   90.00
_cell.angle_beta   90.00
_cell.angle_gamma   90.00
#
_symmetry.space_group_name_H-M   'P 1'
#
loop_
_entity.id
_entity.type
_entity.pdbx_description
1 polymer ?
#
loop_
_entity_poly.entity_id
_entity_poly.type
_entity_poly.pdbx_seq_one_letter_code
_entity_poly.pdbx_strand_id
1 'polypeptide(L)'
;MALHAQDGKKDDEQEEGDENKDEEKEDKKEEKKEEESEETRKRKREEDIERRKKEGRPTKTDPRSRNLFGKLLGHLHSAKDRLQKEKTSKMGELQQKALSRVEEKVNVSRMNIKEFRKGQFEKQLVEEQAKAAEIEKQIEEKEVLLLQRRLENHYSLMMNFIRTEVQPTIFFLPAKHTRDTEKQLEESRDVLKNKIATLRMQFRHEASKSASAAAAEADAKDPSDSKGPAAGEMDVEEPQNEAAQGKLLSSNQEPEEDAAASDSS
;
A
#
# COMPACT_ATOMS: atom_id res chain seq x y z
N MET A 1 -21.56 -41.37 15.44
CA MET A 1 -21.62 -41.85 14.04
C MET A 1 -21.58 -40.61 13.17
N ALA A 2 -20.62 -40.25 12.33
CA ALA A 2 -19.37 -40.82 11.79
C ALA A 2 -18.48 -39.58 11.47
N LEU A 3 -17.21 -39.49 11.90
CA LEU A 3 -15.95 -39.88 11.24
C LEU A 3 -15.52 -39.06 9.99
N HIS A 4 -14.21 -38.75 9.96
CA HIS A 4 -13.33 -38.07 8.96
C HIS A 4 -13.12 -36.57 9.22
N ALA A 5 -11.98 -36.02 9.71
CA ALA A 5 -10.55 -36.37 9.74
C ALA A 5 -9.84 -36.41 8.37
N GLN A 6 -8.97 -35.41 8.13
CA GLN A 6 -7.61 -35.44 7.52
C GLN A 6 -7.18 -33.98 7.22
N ASP A 7 -6.16 -33.37 7.84
CA ASP A 7 -4.69 -33.59 7.80
C ASP A 7 -4.02 -33.38 6.43
N GLY A 8 -3.02 -32.49 6.42
CA GLY A 8 -2.11 -32.18 5.30
C GLY A 8 -1.46 -30.80 5.47
N LYS A 9 -0.49 -30.59 6.37
CA LYS A 9 0.97 -30.76 6.18
C LYS A 9 1.51 -30.06 4.91
N LYS A 10 2.35 -29.02 5.10
CA LYS A 10 3.80 -28.95 4.73
C LYS A 10 4.04 -28.33 3.34
N ASP A 11 5.05 -27.51 3.01
CA ASP A 11 6.40 -27.29 3.55
C ASP A 11 6.87 -25.84 3.32
N ASP A 12 7.73 -25.36 4.23
CA ASP A 12 8.77 -24.35 4.01
C ASP A 12 9.83 -24.94 3.07
N GLU A 13 10.36 -24.16 2.12
CA GLU A 13 11.77 -24.30 1.71
C GLU A 13 12.26 -23.05 0.96
N GLN A 14 13.27 -22.42 1.56
CA GLN A 14 14.18 -21.46 0.96
C GLN A 14 15.17 -22.23 0.06
N GLU A 15 15.51 -21.69 -1.11
CA GLU A 15 16.79 -21.98 -1.77
C GLU A 15 17.38 -20.69 -2.37
N GLU A 16 18.40 -20.18 -1.69
CA GLU A 16 19.46 -19.34 -2.26
C GLU A 16 20.62 -20.25 -2.72
N GLY A 17 21.36 -19.79 -3.74
CA GLY A 17 22.70 -20.28 -4.12
C GLY A 17 22.67 -21.48 -5.08
N ASP A 18 23.65 -21.73 -5.94
CA ASP A 18 24.94 -21.12 -6.28
C ASP A 18 25.45 -21.89 -7.53
N GLU A 19 26.60 -21.50 -8.05
CA GLU A 19 27.50 -22.27 -8.91
C GLU A 19 27.48 -21.96 -10.42
N ASN A 20 28.04 -20.77 -10.71
CA ASN A 20 29.13 -20.61 -11.68
C ASN A 20 30.06 -21.83 -11.72
N LYS A 21 30.09 -22.58 -12.83
CA LYS A 21 31.07 -23.67 -13.02
C LYS A 21 31.25 -24.06 -14.49
N ASP A 22 31.63 -23.13 -15.36
CA ASP A 22 31.88 -23.46 -16.78
C ASP A 22 33.09 -22.78 -17.43
N GLU A 23 34.06 -22.27 -16.65
CA GLU A 23 35.23 -21.55 -17.23
C GLU A 23 36.60 -22.27 -17.10
N GLU A 24 36.68 -23.52 -16.62
CA GLU A 24 37.98 -24.18 -16.39
C GLU A 24 38.16 -25.53 -17.12
N LYS A 25 37.64 -25.66 -18.35
CA LYS A 25 37.86 -26.86 -19.18
C LYS A 25 38.34 -26.61 -20.61
N GLU A 26 38.71 -25.38 -20.98
CA GLU A 26 39.16 -25.08 -22.35
C GLU A 26 40.68 -25.19 -22.56
N ASP A 27 41.52 -25.02 -21.53
CA ASP A 27 42.97 -24.88 -21.72
C ASP A 27 43.81 -26.18 -21.74
N LYS A 28 43.19 -27.36 -21.74
CA LYS A 28 43.92 -28.66 -21.80
C LYS A 28 43.71 -29.45 -23.09
N LYS A 29 43.02 -28.90 -24.08
CA LYS A 29 42.64 -29.63 -25.31
C LYS A 29 43.42 -29.21 -26.55
N GLU A 30 44.27 -28.18 -26.47
CA GLU A 30 44.94 -27.60 -27.64
C GLU A 30 46.33 -28.18 -27.95
N GLU A 31 47.01 -28.87 -27.03
CA GLU A 31 48.39 -29.37 -27.27
C GLU A 31 48.50 -30.80 -27.82
N LYS A 32 47.41 -31.42 -28.31
CA LYS A 32 47.46 -32.82 -28.79
C LYS A 32 46.88 -33.06 -30.18
N LYS A 33 46.98 -32.09 -31.08
CA LYS A 33 46.28 -32.10 -32.38
C LYS A 33 47.14 -31.94 -33.64
N GLU A 34 48.46 -32.10 -33.56
CA GLU A 34 49.34 -31.82 -34.72
C GLU A 34 50.23 -32.97 -35.22
N GLU A 35 50.03 -34.22 -34.78
CA GLU A 35 50.59 -35.39 -35.48
C GLU A 35 49.54 -36.47 -35.68
N GLU A 36 48.43 -36.12 -36.33
CA GLU A 36 47.51 -37.11 -36.87
C GLU A 36 47.87 -37.37 -38.33
N SER A 37 48.56 -38.50 -38.59
CA SER A 37 48.86 -38.99 -39.94
C SER A 37 47.59 -39.00 -40.82
N GLU A 38 47.73 -38.82 -42.14
CA GLU A 38 46.60 -38.91 -43.07
C GLU A 38 45.83 -40.24 -42.91
N GLU A 39 46.53 -41.30 -42.53
CA GLU A 39 45.95 -42.62 -42.29
C GLU A 39 45.03 -42.63 -41.07
N THR A 40 45.41 -41.95 -39.98
CA THR A 40 44.55 -41.79 -38.79
C THR A 40 43.32 -40.91 -39.05
N ARG A 41 43.44 -39.86 -39.89
CA ARG A 41 42.27 -39.05 -40.31
C ARG A 41 41.31 -39.84 -41.17
N LYS A 42 41.83 -40.67 -42.10
CA LYS A 42 41.00 -41.57 -42.92
C LYS A 42 40.28 -42.60 -42.04
N ARG A 43 40.99 -43.23 -41.10
CA ARG A 43 40.40 -44.20 -40.16
C ARG A 43 39.30 -43.57 -39.30
N LYS A 44 39.53 -42.39 -38.69
CA LYS A 44 38.47 -41.69 -37.94
C LYS A 44 37.26 -41.34 -38.79
N ARG A 45 37.47 -40.93 -40.04
CA ARG A 45 36.38 -40.58 -40.95
C ARG A 45 35.58 -41.81 -41.37
N GLU A 46 36.25 -42.94 -41.60
CA GLU A 46 35.62 -44.24 -41.87
C GLU A 46 34.86 -44.75 -40.66
N GLU A 47 35.42 -44.61 -39.45
CA GLU A 47 34.80 -45.03 -38.18
C GLU A 47 33.57 -44.16 -37.84
N ASP A 48 33.61 -42.85 -38.11
CA ASP A 48 32.46 -41.95 -38.00
C ASP A 48 31.37 -42.30 -39.02
N ILE A 49 31.76 -42.67 -40.25
CA ILE A 49 30.82 -43.12 -41.27
C ILE A 49 30.18 -44.46 -40.87
N GLU A 50 30.95 -45.37 -40.27
CA GLU A 50 30.43 -46.63 -39.73
C GLU A 50 29.51 -46.43 -38.53
N ARG A 51 29.86 -45.55 -37.57
CA ARG A 51 28.96 -45.18 -36.47
C ARG A 51 27.66 -44.59 -36.98
N ARG A 52 27.71 -43.68 -37.95
CA ARG A 52 26.51 -43.10 -38.58
C ARG A 52 25.68 -44.14 -39.33
N LYS A 53 26.30 -45.15 -39.94
CA LYS A 53 25.59 -46.30 -40.55
C LYS A 53 24.95 -47.20 -39.49
N LYS A 54 25.58 -47.39 -38.34
CA LYS A 54 25.13 -48.26 -37.24
C LYS A 54 23.99 -47.64 -36.41
N GLU A 55 23.97 -46.32 -36.28
CA GLU A 55 22.95 -45.55 -35.54
C GLU A 55 21.68 -45.23 -36.36
N GLY A 56 21.59 -45.72 -37.61
CA GLY A 56 20.44 -45.47 -38.48
C GLY A 56 20.24 -43.99 -38.84
N ARG A 57 21.19 -43.11 -38.52
CA ARG A 57 21.12 -41.68 -38.80
C ARG A 57 21.30 -41.47 -40.30
N PRO A 58 20.32 -40.90 -41.01
CA PRO A 58 20.43 -40.74 -42.45
C PRO A 58 21.65 -39.89 -42.78
N THR A 59 22.64 -40.49 -43.43
CA THR A 59 23.87 -39.82 -43.88
C THR A 59 23.58 -38.77 -44.96
N LYS A 60 22.41 -38.88 -45.60
CA LYS A 60 21.86 -37.92 -46.56
C LYS A 60 20.83 -37.08 -45.83
N THR A 61 21.15 -35.82 -45.57
CA THR A 61 20.17 -34.83 -45.13
C THR A 61 19.02 -34.79 -46.12
N ASP A 62 17.78 -34.93 -45.65
CA ASP A 62 16.60 -34.90 -46.52
C ASP A 62 16.64 -33.62 -47.40
N PRO A 63 16.71 -33.76 -48.74
CA PRO A 63 16.77 -32.62 -49.65
C PRO A 63 15.65 -31.61 -49.43
N ARG A 64 14.46 -32.08 -49.02
CA ARG A 64 13.32 -31.23 -48.72
C ARG A 64 13.57 -30.38 -47.46
N SER A 65 14.00 -31.01 -46.36
CA SER A 65 14.36 -30.30 -45.14
C SER A 65 15.49 -29.29 -45.36
N ARG A 66 16.53 -29.67 -46.12
CA ARG A 66 17.67 -28.79 -46.43
C ARG A 66 17.25 -27.58 -47.26
N ASN A 67 16.35 -27.77 -48.22
CA ASN A 67 15.84 -26.68 -49.05
C ASN A 67 14.93 -25.73 -48.25
N LEU A 68 14.12 -26.24 -47.32
CA LEU A 68 13.29 -25.42 -46.44
C LEU A 68 14.13 -24.60 -45.46
N PHE A 69 15.10 -25.23 -44.79
CA PHE A 69 16.01 -24.54 -43.88
C PHE A 69 16.93 -23.56 -44.61
N GLY A 70 17.40 -23.89 -45.81
CA GLY A 70 18.19 -22.97 -46.65
C GLY A 70 17.40 -21.74 -47.07
N LYS A 71 16.13 -21.90 -47.46
CA LYS A 71 15.23 -20.78 -47.76
C LYS A 71 14.95 -19.93 -46.53
N LEU A 72 14.68 -20.56 -45.38
CA LEU A 72 14.43 -19.84 -44.12
C LEU A 72 15.67 -19.05 -43.68
N LEU A 73 16.86 -19.65 -43.71
CA LEU A 73 18.11 -18.96 -43.40
C LEU A 73 18.43 -17.84 -44.40
N GLY A 74 18.10 -18.04 -45.68
CA GLY A 74 18.22 -17.00 -46.71
C GLY A 74 17.27 -15.83 -46.46
N HIS A 75 16.02 -16.08 -46.08
CA HIS A 75 15.09 -15.03 -45.65
C HIS A 75 15.55 -14.35 -44.36
N LEU A 76 16.11 -15.10 -43.41
CA LEU A 76 16.65 -14.55 -42.16
C LEU A 76 17.85 -13.63 -42.41
N HIS A 77 18.79 -14.04 -43.28
CA HIS A 77 19.91 -13.21 -43.71
C HIS A 77 19.43 -12.00 -44.49
N SER A 78 18.51 -12.18 -45.44
CA SER A 78 17.92 -11.05 -46.17
C SER A 78 17.18 -10.08 -45.25
N ALA A 79 16.49 -10.58 -44.21
CA ALA A 79 15.81 -9.74 -43.23
C ALA A 79 16.82 -9.00 -42.34
N LYS A 80 17.91 -9.67 -41.93
CA LYS A 80 19.02 -9.05 -41.20
C LYS A 80 19.68 -7.94 -42.01
N ASP A 81 19.99 -8.17 -43.28
CA ASP A 81 20.62 -7.18 -44.16
C ASP A 81 19.69 -6.00 -44.45
N ARG A 82 18.39 -6.26 -44.62
CA ARG A 82 17.37 -5.20 -44.74
C ARG A 82 17.28 -4.38 -43.46
N LEU A 83 17.26 -5.03 -42.30
CA LEU A 83 17.22 -4.34 -41.01
C LEU A 83 18.48 -3.52 -40.75
N GLN A 84 19.66 -4.00 -41.13
CA GLN A 84 20.90 -3.22 -41.02
C GLN A 84 20.90 -2.01 -41.95
N LYS A 85 20.45 -2.18 -43.20
CA LYS A 85 20.30 -1.06 -44.14
C LYS A 85 19.27 -0.03 -43.65
N GLU A 86 18.15 -0.48 -43.09
CA GLU A 86 17.13 0.40 -42.50
C GLU A 86 17.69 1.14 -41.29
N LYS A 87 18.42 0.46 -40.39
CA LYS A 87 19.08 1.10 -39.23
C LYS A 87 20.09 2.17 -39.62
N THR A 88 20.83 1.98 -40.72
CA THR A 88 21.80 2.97 -41.22
C THR A 88 21.19 4.00 -42.19
N SER A 89 19.92 3.83 -42.55
CA SER A 89 19.22 4.73 -43.47
C SER A 89 18.63 5.89 -42.70
N LYS A 90 18.68 7.09 -43.29
CA LYS A 90 18.05 8.30 -42.75
C LYS A 90 16.56 8.10 -42.42
N MET A 91 15.87 7.22 -43.14
CA MET A 91 14.48 6.88 -42.87
C MET A 91 14.31 6.07 -41.57
N GLY A 92 15.23 5.14 -41.28
CA GLY A 92 15.21 4.37 -40.04
C GLY A 92 15.62 5.20 -38.83
N GLU A 93 16.59 6.11 -38.97
CA GLU A 93 16.93 7.08 -37.91
C GLU A 93 15.73 7.99 -37.57
N LEU A 94 15.00 8.47 -38.58
CA LEU A 94 13.82 9.32 -38.37
C LEU A 94 12.69 8.53 -37.70
N GLN A 95 12.48 7.27 -38.10
CA GLN A 95 11.52 6.37 -37.44
C GLN A 95 11.92 6.07 -35.99
N GLN A 96 13.19 5.77 -35.71
CA GLN A 96 13.68 5.56 -34.34
C GLN A 96 13.49 6.81 -33.47
N LYS A 97 13.78 8.00 -34.00
CA LYS A 97 13.55 9.28 -33.30
C LYS A 97 12.06 9.58 -33.10
N ALA A 98 11.19 9.10 -33.98
CA ALA A 98 9.74 9.21 -33.78
C ALA A 98 9.28 8.25 -32.68
N LEU A 99 9.79 7.01 -32.67
CA LEU A 99 9.50 6.02 -31.63
C LEU A 99 10.00 6.47 -30.27
N SER A 100 11.22 7.02 -30.17
CA SER A 100 11.77 7.52 -28.90
C SER A 100 10.90 8.63 -28.29
N ARG A 101 10.40 9.56 -29.11
CA ARG A 101 9.46 10.61 -28.65
C ARG A 101 8.11 10.06 -28.21
N VAL A 102 7.63 8.99 -28.85
CA VAL A 102 6.39 8.32 -28.43
C VAL A 102 6.63 7.59 -27.11
N GLU A 103 7.75 6.89 -26.95
CA GLU A 103 8.15 6.22 -25.73
C GLU A 103 8.33 7.21 -24.57
N GLU A 104 8.97 8.35 -24.80
CA GLU A 104 9.09 9.44 -23.82
C GLU A 104 7.71 9.94 -23.38
N LYS A 105 6.78 10.20 -24.32
CA LYS A 105 5.41 10.60 -23.98
C LYS A 105 4.65 9.55 -23.18
N VAL A 106 4.81 8.27 -23.54
CA VAL A 106 4.21 7.14 -22.80
C VAL A 106 4.81 7.05 -21.40
N ASN A 107 6.11 7.24 -21.25
CA ASN A 107 6.79 7.21 -19.96
C ASN A 107 6.36 8.37 -19.06
N VAL A 108 6.28 9.59 -19.59
CA VAL A 108 5.75 10.75 -18.86
C VAL A 108 4.31 10.52 -18.43
N SER A 109 3.44 10.02 -19.34
CA SER A 109 2.06 9.68 -18.98
C SER A 109 1.99 8.61 -17.88
N ARG A 110 2.82 7.57 -17.96
CA ARG A 110 2.91 6.54 -16.91
C ARG A 110 3.37 7.10 -15.57
N MET A 111 4.36 8.00 -15.55
CA MET A 111 4.82 8.65 -14.33
C MET A 111 3.72 9.53 -13.72
N ASN A 112 3.06 10.36 -14.53
CA ASN A 112 1.95 11.20 -14.08
C ASN A 112 0.80 10.36 -13.49
N ILE A 113 0.46 9.23 -14.12
CA ILE A 113 -0.57 8.32 -13.60
C ILE A 113 -0.14 7.72 -12.25
N LYS A 114 1.13 7.32 -12.11
CA LYS A 114 1.66 6.79 -10.85
C LYS A 114 1.66 7.83 -9.75
N GLU A 115 2.10 9.05 -10.03
CA GLU A 115 2.11 10.17 -9.09
C GLU A 115 0.69 10.55 -8.66
N PHE A 116 -0.24 10.63 -9.61
CA PHE A 116 -1.65 10.89 -9.29
C PHE A 116 -2.24 9.80 -8.38
N ARG A 117 -1.99 8.52 -8.69
CA ARG A 117 -2.43 7.41 -7.83
C ARG A 117 -1.80 7.50 -6.45
N LYS A 118 -0.50 7.75 -6.36
CA LYS A 118 0.21 7.89 -5.09
C LYS A 118 -0.39 9.01 -4.25
N GLY A 119 -0.66 10.18 -4.84
CA GLY A 119 -1.29 11.30 -4.15
C GLY A 119 -2.71 11.00 -3.68
N GLN A 120 -3.49 10.22 -4.45
CA GLN A 120 -4.82 9.76 -4.01
C GLN A 120 -4.72 8.81 -2.81
N PHE A 121 -3.78 7.86 -2.84
CA PHE A 121 -3.55 6.95 -1.72
C PHE A 121 -3.05 7.68 -0.47
N GLU A 122 -2.15 8.65 -0.62
CA GLU A 122 -1.67 9.46 0.51
C GLU A 122 -2.81 10.26 1.15
N LYS A 123 -3.71 10.85 0.33
CA LYS A 123 -4.90 11.52 0.85
C LYS A 123 -5.83 10.57 1.59
N GLN A 124 -6.11 9.41 1.01
CA GLN A 124 -6.95 8.39 1.64
C GLN A 124 -6.34 7.92 2.96
N LEU A 125 -5.02 7.69 3.00
CA LEU A 125 -4.32 7.26 4.20
C LEU A 125 -4.44 8.31 5.32
N VAL A 126 -4.25 9.60 5.00
CA VAL A 126 -4.40 10.69 5.98
C VAL A 126 -5.83 10.80 6.49
N GLU A 127 -6.83 10.69 5.60
CA GLU A 127 -8.24 10.71 5.99
C GLU A 127 -8.63 9.50 6.86
N GLU A 128 -8.15 8.31 6.52
CA GLU A 128 -8.37 7.09 7.31
C GLU A 128 -7.69 7.18 8.67
N GLN A 129 -6.46 7.70 8.73
CA GLN A 129 -5.75 7.91 9.99
C GLN A 129 -6.47 8.93 10.88
N ALA A 130 -6.99 10.02 10.31
CA ALA A 130 -7.78 11.00 11.04
C ALA A 130 -9.08 10.40 11.59
N LYS A 131 -9.78 9.58 10.79
CA LYS A 131 -10.98 8.85 11.22
C LYS A 131 -10.67 7.85 12.32
N ALA A 132 -9.57 7.11 12.21
CA ALA A 132 -9.14 6.15 13.23
C ALA A 132 -8.86 6.86 14.56
N ALA A 133 -8.13 7.98 14.54
CA ALA A 133 -7.85 8.77 15.74
C ALA A 133 -9.12 9.34 16.39
N GLU A 134 -10.10 9.76 15.59
CA GLU A 134 -11.40 10.21 16.11
C GLU A 134 -12.19 9.06 16.77
N ILE A 135 -12.18 7.88 16.15
CA ILE A 135 -12.83 6.68 16.72
C ILE A 135 -12.16 6.29 18.04
N GLU A 136 -10.82 6.33 18.12
CA GLU A 136 -10.08 6.04 19.35
C GLU A 136 -10.48 6.99 20.49
N LYS A 137 -10.54 8.31 20.23
CA LYS A 137 -11.02 9.29 21.22
C LYS A 137 -12.44 8.98 21.71
N GLN A 138 -13.35 8.63 20.79
CA GLN A 138 -14.72 8.27 21.15
C GLN A 138 -14.80 6.97 21.96
N ILE A 139 -13.89 6.02 21.73
CA ILE A 139 -13.81 4.79 22.53
C ILE A 139 -13.37 5.14 23.95
N GLU A 140 -12.30 5.93 24.11
CA GLU A 140 -11.80 6.36 25.43
C GLU A 140 -12.89 7.08 26.24
N GLU A 141 -13.62 8.02 25.62
CA GLU A 141 -14.72 8.72 26.27
C GLU A 141 -15.82 7.76 26.74
N LYS A 142 -16.19 6.79 25.91
CA LYS A 142 -17.21 5.79 26.25
C LYS A 142 -16.75 4.85 27.36
N GLU A 143 -15.48 4.47 27.38
CA GLU A 143 -14.90 3.63 28.43
C GLU A 143 -14.96 4.33 29.79
N VAL A 144 -14.60 5.62 29.85
CA VAL A 144 -14.70 6.43 31.07
C VAL A 144 -16.15 6.53 31.56
N LEU A 145 -17.11 6.75 30.65
CA LEU A 145 -18.53 6.79 31.00
C LEU A 145 -19.04 5.43 31.50
N LEU A 146 -18.60 4.33 30.90
CA LEU A 146 -18.96 2.98 31.33
C LEU A 146 -18.43 2.68 32.74
N LEU A 147 -17.18 3.08 33.01
CA LEU A 147 -16.55 2.96 34.31
C LEU A 147 -17.32 3.78 35.36
N GLN A 148 -17.64 5.03 35.06
CA GLN A 148 -18.45 5.89 35.93
C GLN A 148 -19.79 5.22 36.27
N ARG A 149 -20.54 4.77 35.26
CA ARG A 149 -21.84 4.12 35.46
C ARG A 149 -21.73 2.85 36.29
N ARG A 150 -20.68 2.05 36.08
CA ARG A 150 -20.41 0.83 36.86
C ARG A 150 -20.14 1.16 38.34
N LEU A 151 -19.34 2.20 38.60
CA LEU A 151 -19.05 2.65 39.97
C LEU A 151 -20.29 3.22 40.65
N GLU A 152 -21.07 4.05 39.95
CA GLU A 152 -22.33 4.59 40.48
C GLU A 152 -23.31 3.47 40.83
N ASN A 153 -23.46 2.48 39.95
CA ASN A 153 -24.30 1.32 40.20
C ASN A 153 -23.81 0.53 41.42
N HIS A 154 -22.49 0.30 41.54
CA HIS A 154 -21.90 -0.38 42.68
C HIS A 154 -22.20 0.34 44.00
N TYR A 155 -21.93 1.65 44.07
CA TYR A 155 -22.21 2.43 45.28
C TYR A 155 -23.71 2.54 45.57
N SER A 156 -24.56 2.56 44.55
CA SER A 156 -26.03 2.53 44.74
C SER A 156 -26.48 1.26 45.44
N LEU A 157 -25.88 0.10 45.14
CA LEU A 157 -26.17 -1.15 45.85
C LEU A 157 -25.65 -1.12 47.29
N MET A 158 -24.53 -0.44 47.52
CA MET A 158 -23.92 -0.31 48.86
C MET A 158 -24.69 0.62 49.80
N MET A 159 -25.58 1.49 49.30
CA MET A 159 -26.40 2.41 50.12
C MET A 159 -27.33 1.70 51.13
N ASN A 160 -27.52 0.39 50.97
CA ASN A 160 -28.34 -0.42 51.86
C ASN A 160 -27.56 -1.02 53.03
N PHE A 161 -26.25 -0.80 53.11
CA PHE A 161 -25.38 -1.39 54.14
C PHE A 161 -24.75 -0.32 55.02
N ILE A 162 -24.48 -0.68 56.27
CA ILE A 162 -23.78 0.16 57.24
C ILE A 162 -22.27 0.02 57.00
N ARG A 163 -21.59 1.15 56.88
CA ARG A 163 -20.14 1.25 56.73
C ARG A 163 -19.46 1.25 58.09
N THR A 164 -18.45 0.42 58.28
CA THR A 164 -17.60 0.48 59.49
C THR A 164 -16.50 1.53 59.39
N GLU A 165 -16.08 2.09 60.52
CA GLU A 165 -14.97 3.04 60.59
C GLU A 165 -13.57 2.39 60.55
N VAL A 166 -13.50 1.07 60.73
CA VAL A 166 -12.24 0.31 60.70
C VAL A 166 -11.70 0.13 59.28
N GLN A 167 -10.38 -0.08 59.18
CA GLN A 167 -9.72 -0.53 57.95
C GLN A 167 -9.40 -2.03 58.07
N PRO A 168 -9.82 -2.88 57.10
CA PRO A 168 -10.58 -2.55 55.89
C PRO A 168 -12.04 -2.19 56.18
N THR A 169 -12.59 -1.25 55.42
CA THR A 169 -14.00 -0.86 55.53
C THR A 169 -14.88 -2.02 55.09
N ILE A 170 -15.68 -2.54 56.02
CA ILE A 170 -16.66 -3.57 55.75
C ILE A 170 -18.06 -2.98 55.74
N PHE A 171 -18.92 -3.60 54.94
CA PHE A 171 -20.32 -3.24 54.80
C PHE A 171 -21.15 -4.39 55.35
N PHE A 172 -22.01 -4.11 56.32
CA PHE A 172 -22.86 -5.13 56.93
C PHE A 172 -24.30 -4.64 57.06
N LEU A 173 -25.22 -5.59 57.10
CA LEU A 173 -26.65 -5.34 57.30
C LEU A 173 -27.09 -6.08 58.57
N PRO A 174 -27.50 -5.37 59.63
CA PRO A 174 -28.06 -6.00 60.83
C PRO A 174 -29.34 -6.77 60.51
N ALA A 175 -29.61 -7.85 61.24
CA ALA A 175 -30.86 -8.60 61.11
C ALA A 175 -32.10 -7.78 61.53
N LYS A 176 -31.93 -6.85 62.48
CA LYS A 176 -32.94 -5.89 62.93
C LYS A 176 -32.27 -4.55 63.19
N HIS A 177 -32.87 -3.48 62.68
CA HIS A 177 -32.41 -2.13 62.95
C HIS A 177 -32.83 -1.66 64.35
N THR A 178 -31.88 -1.06 65.05
CA THR A 178 -32.08 -0.22 66.24
C THR A 178 -31.90 1.25 65.85
N ARG A 179 -32.37 2.18 66.68
CA ARG A 179 -32.25 3.63 66.44
C ARG A 179 -30.80 4.08 66.13
N ASP A 180 -29.82 3.43 66.76
CA ASP A 180 -28.41 3.77 66.53
C ASP A 180 -27.91 3.25 65.17
N THR A 181 -28.28 2.02 64.81
CA THR A 181 -27.94 1.47 63.48
C THR A 181 -28.65 2.18 62.32
N GLU A 182 -29.83 2.76 62.56
CA GLU A 182 -30.54 3.59 61.57
C GLU A 182 -29.76 4.88 61.28
N LYS A 183 -29.26 5.55 62.33
CA LYS A 183 -28.39 6.72 62.18
C LYS A 183 -27.11 6.37 61.41
N GLN A 184 -26.45 5.26 61.77
CA GLN A 184 -25.26 4.80 61.05
C GLN A 184 -25.54 4.47 59.58
N LEU A 185 -26.73 3.98 59.26
CA LEU A 185 -27.15 3.73 57.88
C LEU A 185 -27.34 5.05 57.11
N GLU A 186 -27.95 6.06 57.73
CA GLU A 186 -28.11 7.39 57.13
C GLU A 186 -26.74 8.07 56.89
N GLU A 187 -25.84 8.02 57.87
CA GLU A 187 -24.47 8.51 57.73
C GLU A 187 -23.73 7.79 56.60
N SER A 188 -23.87 6.46 56.51
CA SER A 188 -23.27 5.66 55.44
C SER A 188 -23.82 6.06 54.07
N ARG A 189 -25.13 6.31 53.95
CA ARG A 189 -25.76 6.78 52.71
C ARG A 189 -25.23 8.13 52.28
N ASP A 190 -25.08 9.08 53.20
CA ASP A 190 -24.62 10.42 52.87
C ASP A 190 -23.14 10.43 52.45
N VAL A 191 -22.30 9.61 53.09
CA VAL A 191 -20.92 9.42 52.66
C VAL A 191 -20.86 8.81 51.25
N LEU A 192 -21.68 7.81 50.95
CA LEU A 192 -21.72 7.18 49.63
C LEU A 192 -22.26 8.12 48.55
N LYS A 193 -23.29 8.93 48.85
CA LYS A 193 -23.78 9.98 47.94
C LYS A 193 -22.70 11.01 47.65
N ASN A 194 -21.98 11.45 48.67
CA ASN A 194 -20.84 12.37 48.50
C ASN A 194 -19.73 11.73 47.66
N LYS A 195 -19.48 10.42 47.81
CA LYS A 195 -18.52 9.69 46.99
C LYS A 195 -18.95 9.62 45.52
N ILE A 196 -20.23 9.32 45.25
CA ILE A 196 -20.80 9.34 43.89
C ILE A 196 -20.69 10.75 43.28
N ALA A 197 -21.05 11.79 44.04
CA ALA A 197 -20.93 13.18 43.59
C ALA A 197 -19.48 13.55 43.26
N THR A 198 -18.54 13.15 44.12
CA THR A 198 -17.10 13.37 43.90
C THR A 198 -16.63 12.68 42.63
N LEU A 199 -17.02 11.41 42.42
CA LEU A 199 -16.65 10.66 41.23
C LEU A 199 -17.21 11.30 39.95
N ARG A 200 -18.47 11.75 39.97
CA ARG A 200 -19.08 12.49 38.85
C ARG A 200 -18.28 13.74 38.49
N MET A 201 -17.78 14.48 39.48
CA MET A 201 -16.95 15.65 39.21
C MET A 201 -15.55 15.28 38.69
N GLN A 202 -14.91 14.25 39.25
CA GLN A 202 -13.58 13.79 38.83
C GLN A 202 -13.59 13.34 37.38
N PHE A 203 -14.53 12.48 36.98
CA PHE A 203 -14.63 12.01 35.61
C PHE A 203 -15.03 13.12 34.62
N ARG A 204 -15.85 14.09 35.05
CA ARG A 204 -16.16 15.27 34.23
C ARG A 204 -14.92 16.14 33.98
N HIS A 205 -14.07 16.29 35.00
CA HIS A 205 -12.83 17.05 34.86
C HIS A 205 -11.82 16.32 33.97
N GLU A 206 -11.70 14.99 34.10
CA GLU A 206 -10.85 14.16 33.22
C GLU A 206 -11.31 14.24 31.76
N ALA A 207 -12.61 14.13 31.49
CA ALA A 207 -13.17 14.31 30.14
C ALA A 207 -12.92 15.72 29.57
N SER A 208 -12.97 16.77 30.41
CA SER A 208 -12.66 18.13 29.95
C SER A 208 -11.17 18.38 29.70
N LYS A 209 -10.30 17.70 30.46
CA LYS A 209 -8.85 17.84 30.35
C LYS A 209 -8.30 17.07 29.14
N SER A 210 -8.87 15.91 28.81
CA SER A 210 -8.56 15.22 27.55
C SER A 210 -9.01 16.03 26.34
N ALA A 211 -10.20 16.65 26.40
CA ALA A 211 -10.69 17.52 25.33
C ALA A 211 -9.83 18.78 25.11
N SER A 212 -9.34 19.42 26.18
CA SER A 212 -8.48 20.61 26.06
C SER A 212 -7.05 20.28 25.63
N ALA A 213 -6.51 19.13 26.05
CA ALA A 213 -5.22 18.63 25.57
C ALA A 213 -5.26 18.31 24.07
N ALA A 214 -6.35 17.67 23.60
CA ALA A 214 -6.56 17.39 22.19
C ALA A 214 -6.71 18.67 21.33
N ALA A 215 -7.29 19.74 21.88
CA ALA A 215 -7.39 21.03 21.20
C ALA A 215 -6.03 21.77 21.13
N ALA A 216 -5.23 21.71 22.20
CA ALA A 216 -3.88 22.29 22.22
C ALA A 216 -2.90 21.59 21.27
N GLU A 217 -3.09 20.28 21.05
CA GLU A 217 -2.27 19.50 20.11
C GLU A 217 -2.65 19.75 18.64
N ALA A 218 -3.89 20.16 18.37
CA ALA A 218 -4.35 20.58 17.04
C ALA A 218 -3.82 21.98 16.64
N ASP A 219 -3.60 22.87 17.62
CA ASP A 219 -3.11 24.25 17.40
C ASP A 219 -1.57 24.31 17.19
N ALA A 220 -0.83 23.29 17.63
CA ALA A 220 0.63 23.25 17.54
C ALA A 220 1.20 22.75 16.19
N LYS A 221 0.35 22.50 15.18
CA LYS A 221 0.74 21.89 13.89
C LYS A 221 0.79 22.84 12.69
N ASP A 222 0.69 24.15 12.89
CA ASP A 222 0.93 25.13 11.82
C ASP A 222 2.06 26.12 12.17
N PRO A 223 3.30 25.84 11.70
CA PRO A 223 4.27 26.89 11.48
C PRO A 223 4.81 26.82 10.05
N SER A 224 4.15 27.48 9.10
CA SER A 224 4.86 27.98 7.91
C SER A 224 4.31 29.32 7.43
N ASP A 225 4.65 30.38 8.17
CA ASP A 225 4.78 31.73 7.60
C ASP A 225 6.15 32.30 7.99
N SER A 226 7.12 32.13 7.09
CA SER A 226 8.42 32.82 7.18
C SER A 226 8.66 33.62 5.90
N LYS A 227 8.23 34.87 6.00
CA LYS A 227 8.55 36.06 5.21
C LYS A 227 10.07 36.28 5.04
N GLY A 228 10.52 36.65 3.84
CA GLY A 228 11.87 37.21 3.58
C GLY A 228 12.03 37.70 2.13
N PRO A 229 12.85 38.75 1.86
CA PRO A 229 12.36 39.95 1.17
C PRO A 229 12.98 40.26 -0.22
N ALA A 230 12.46 41.35 -0.80
CA ALA A 230 12.74 42.03 -2.07
C ALA A 230 14.21 42.23 -2.50
N ALA A 231 14.46 42.10 -3.81
CA ALA A 231 15.19 43.04 -4.69
C ALA A 231 15.35 42.44 -6.10
N GLY A 232 15.14 43.22 -7.17
CA GLY A 232 15.58 42.81 -8.51
C GLY A 232 14.74 43.30 -9.70
N GLU A 233 14.63 44.61 -9.81
CA GLU A 233 14.21 45.40 -10.98
C GLU A 233 15.06 45.05 -12.22
N MET A 234 14.45 44.71 -13.36
CA MET A 234 15.04 44.91 -14.70
C MET A 234 13.96 44.82 -15.79
N ASP A 235 13.66 46.01 -16.33
CA ASP A 235 13.03 46.29 -17.62
C ASP A 235 13.51 45.37 -18.75
N VAL A 236 12.58 44.81 -19.53
CA VAL A 236 12.73 44.64 -20.98
C VAL A 236 11.36 44.81 -21.66
N GLU A 237 11.37 45.68 -22.66
CA GLU A 237 10.28 46.21 -23.47
C GLU A 237 9.38 45.19 -24.20
N GLU A 238 8.13 45.64 -24.38
CA GLU A 238 7.14 45.26 -25.39
C GLU A 238 7.71 45.28 -26.83
N PRO A 239 7.12 44.56 -27.83
CA PRO A 239 5.89 45.07 -28.43
C PRO A 239 4.84 44.01 -28.85
N GLN A 240 3.57 44.39 -28.64
CA GLN A 240 2.42 44.35 -29.55
C GLN A 240 2.28 43.17 -30.54
N ASN A 241 1.20 42.40 -30.39
CA ASN A 241 0.25 42.28 -31.50
C ASN A 241 -1.19 42.02 -31.02
N GLU A 242 -2.10 42.66 -31.73
CA GLU A 242 -3.51 42.85 -31.46
C GLU A 242 -4.39 41.63 -31.81
N ALA A 243 -5.64 41.73 -31.34
CA ALA A 243 -6.88 41.25 -31.96
C ALA A 243 -7.36 39.82 -31.67
N ALA A 244 -8.38 39.74 -30.80
CA ALA A 244 -9.78 39.39 -31.14
C ALA A 244 -10.49 38.86 -29.88
N GLN A 245 -11.19 39.73 -29.15
CA GLN A 245 -12.67 39.86 -29.18
C GLN A 245 -13.44 38.54 -28.96
N GLY A 246 -14.12 38.45 -27.81
CA GLY A 246 -15.05 37.38 -27.47
C GLY A 246 -15.76 37.62 -26.15
N LYS A 247 -16.56 38.68 -26.12
CA LYS A 247 -17.41 39.17 -25.02
C LYS A 247 -18.73 38.38 -24.96
N LEU A 248 -19.18 37.94 -23.77
CA LEU A 248 -20.58 37.74 -23.32
C LEU A 248 -20.53 37.12 -21.90
N LEU A 249 -20.65 37.90 -20.81
CA LEU A 249 -21.89 38.26 -20.09
C LEU A 249 -22.73 37.02 -19.70
N SER A 250 -22.62 36.53 -18.46
CA SER A 250 -23.39 36.96 -17.26
C SER A 250 -24.88 36.64 -17.33
N SER A 251 -25.35 35.70 -16.50
CA SER A 251 -26.46 35.94 -15.55
C SER A 251 -26.78 34.70 -14.72
N ASN A 252 -26.50 34.80 -13.41
CA ASN A 252 -27.21 34.11 -12.34
C ASN A 252 -28.65 34.63 -12.30
N GLN A 253 -29.64 33.74 -12.17
CA GLN A 253 -30.86 34.02 -11.42
C GLN A 253 -31.63 32.71 -11.17
N GLU A 254 -31.55 32.22 -9.94
CA GLU A 254 -32.68 31.53 -9.29
C GLU A 254 -33.73 32.59 -8.92
N PRO A 255 -35.00 32.19 -8.83
CA PRO A 255 -35.63 32.34 -7.52
C PRO A 255 -36.50 31.15 -7.10
N GLU A 256 -36.66 31.11 -5.78
CA GLU A 256 -37.49 30.24 -4.97
C GLU A 256 -39.01 30.39 -5.19
N GLU A 257 -39.73 29.38 -4.67
CA GLU A 257 -40.93 29.44 -3.81
C GLU A 257 -42.13 28.57 -4.25
N ASP A 258 -42.41 27.63 -3.34
CA ASP A 258 -43.71 27.32 -2.74
C ASP A 258 -44.78 26.40 -3.35
N ALA A 259 -45.37 25.67 -2.38
CA ALA A 259 -46.74 25.17 -2.26
C ALA A 259 -47.04 23.70 -2.65
N ALA A 260 -46.99 22.84 -1.61
CA ALA A 260 -48.12 22.08 -1.06
C ALA A 260 -49.17 21.44 -2.01
N ALA A 261 -49.39 20.12 -1.88
CA ALA A 261 -50.58 19.55 -1.20
C ALA A 261 -50.78 18.04 -1.46
N SER A 262 -50.95 17.30 -0.34
CA SER A 262 -51.83 16.14 -0.11
C SER A 262 -51.98 15.06 -1.18
N ASP A 263 -51.37 13.90 -0.93
CA ASP A 263 -51.83 12.62 -1.45
C ASP A 263 -52.67 11.90 -0.38
N SER A 264 -53.90 11.57 -0.74
CA SER A 264 -54.82 10.75 0.03
C SER A 264 -55.52 9.80 -0.93
N SER A 265 -55.19 8.51 -0.87
CA SER A 265 -56.03 7.39 -1.30
C SER A 265 -55.51 6.10 -0.67
#